data_AF-A0A8J9UHR7-F1
#
_entry.id   AF-A0A8J9UHR7-F1
#
_cell.length_a   1.000
_cell.length_b   1.000
_cell.length_c   1.000
_cell.angle_alpha   90.00
_cell.angle_beta   90.00
_cell.angle_gamma   90.00
#
_symmetry.space_group_name_H-M   'P 1'
#
loop_
_entity.id
_entity.type
_entity.pdbx_description
1 polymer ?
#
loop_
_entity_poly.entity_id
_entity_poly.type
_entity_poly.pdbx_seq_one_letter_code
_entity_poly.pdbx_strand_id
1 'polypeptide(L)'
;MVWMVCFYYGGTQDWNEICGVLALSSCTLTCVTKFLFMKLYSKNIKHIVQQYYKCDAQVILGTRFEKNLRKGLRTVKRRATIIWVTLVVNGFVYIILPFITPGRSFAADNYYVYGLMPILESPNYEIATLMNSLSAYFCVYTMVSVAIYIIIIVGYSEAQIYALGEELLNVWDDSQNFYNEIKHSIRNKIHVMETKDKILNEFIRIRLRDTIKFHIININLVHQLDQELRPTLALEFIIVAFSITFELLAGLENTYVQLPFSFVQIYMGCLAGQCLIDACCSFEKAIYGCKWENFSIQNRRTVLLMLRMSQKTLMLSAGGVSKLNYNSLMIILKSTYSTYTTLQSTVKKLD
;
A
#
# COMPACT_ATOMS: atom_id res chain seq x y z
N MET A 1 2.44 -29.58 2.68
CA MET A 1 1.43 -28.82 1.90
C MET A 1 1.23 -29.43 0.51
N VAL A 2 2.10 -29.21 -0.50
CA VAL A 2 1.89 -29.77 -1.87
C VAL A 2 1.88 -31.31 -1.92
N TRP A 3 2.79 -31.96 -1.17
CA TRP A 3 2.81 -33.42 -1.06
C TRP A 3 1.48 -34.01 -0.56
N MET A 4 0.79 -33.31 0.34
CA MET A 4 -0.48 -33.74 0.90
C MET A 4 -1.61 -33.74 -0.13
N VAL A 5 -1.71 -32.66 -0.90
CA VAL A 5 -2.73 -32.52 -1.94
C VAL A 5 -2.52 -33.58 -3.02
N CYS A 6 -1.27 -33.83 -3.43
CA CYS A 6 -0.98 -34.77 -4.51
C CYS A 6 -1.01 -36.25 -4.10
N PHE A 7 -0.59 -36.60 -2.88
CA PHE A 7 -0.40 -38.01 -2.48
C PHE A 7 -1.40 -38.51 -1.44
N TYR A 8 -1.90 -37.66 -0.55
CA TYR A 8 -2.83 -38.09 0.50
C TYR A 8 -4.29 -37.90 0.06
N TYR A 9 -4.62 -36.70 -0.43
CA TYR A 9 -5.98 -36.40 -0.89
C TYR A 9 -6.28 -36.86 -2.32
N GLY A 10 -5.27 -37.32 -3.08
CA GLY A 10 -5.47 -37.89 -4.41
C GLY A 10 -6.34 -39.16 -4.43
N GLY A 11 -6.64 -39.75 -3.25
CA GLY A 11 -7.53 -40.90 -3.10
C GLY A 11 -8.87 -40.61 -2.40
N THR A 12 -9.11 -39.41 -1.87
CA THR A 12 -10.34 -39.04 -1.13
C THR A 12 -11.21 -38.09 -1.96
N GLN A 13 -12.52 -38.35 -2.08
CA GLN A 13 -13.46 -37.56 -2.91
C GLN A 13 -13.96 -36.26 -2.26
N ASP A 14 -13.46 -35.86 -1.07
CA ASP A 14 -13.94 -34.69 -0.36
C ASP A 14 -13.34 -33.37 -0.86
N TRP A 15 -13.93 -32.82 -1.93
CA TRP A 15 -13.49 -31.60 -2.61
C TRP A 15 -13.36 -30.37 -1.71
N ASN A 16 -14.22 -30.23 -0.70
CA ASN A 16 -14.21 -29.08 0.22
C ASN A 16 -12.94 -29.07 1.07
N GLU A 17 -12.49 -30.23 1.53
CA GLU A 17 -11.30 -30.35 2.38
C GLU A 17 -10.03 -30.03 1.59
N ILE A 18 -9.96 -30.53 0.35
CA ILE A 18 -8.85 -30.25 -0.58
C ILE A 18 -8.74 -28.75 -0.83
N CYS A 19 -9.88 -28.08 -1.09
CA CYS A 19 -9.92 -26.64 -1.29
C CYS A 19 -9.46 -25.87 -0.03
N GLY A 20 -9.86 -26.31 1.17
CA GLY A 20 -9.43 -25.70 2.43
C GLY A 20 -7.91 -25.78 2.63
N VAL A 21 -7.30 -26.94 2.35
CA VAL A 21 -5.84 -27.12 2.46
C VAL A 21 -5.10 -26.28 1.41
N LEU A 22 -5.62 -26.17 0.19
CA LEU A 22 -5.05 -25.32 -0.87
C LEU A 22 -5.14 -23.83 -0.53
N ALA A 23 -6.25 -23.39 0.07
CA ALA A 23 -6.41 -22.04 0.59
C ALA A 23 -5.34 -21.71 1.65
N LEU A 24 -5.18 -22.56 2.67
CA LEU A 24 -4.18 -22.34 3.71
C LEU A 24 -2.74 -22.40 3.16
N SER A 25 -2.48 -23.30 2.21
CA SER A 25 -1.19 -23.41 1.52
C SER A 25 -0.84 -22.13 0.74
N SER A 26 -1.83 -21.53 0.06
CA SER A 26 -1.62 -20.30 -0.70
C SER A 26 -1.41 -19.09 0.22
N CYS A 27 -2.13 -19.00 1.34
CA CYS A 27 -1.87 -17.98 2.36
C CYS A 27 -0.45 -18.06 2.95
N THR A 28 -0.03 -19.26 3.37
CA THR A 28 1.34 -19.46 3.88
C THR A 28 2.40 -19.17 2.81
N LEU A 29 2.15 -19.54 1.55
CA LEU A 29 3.02 -19.22 0.43
C LEU A 29 3.21 -17.70 0.27
N THR A 30 2.14 -16.90 0.37
CA THR A 30 2.27 -15.43 0.29
C THR A 30 3.12 -14.84 1.41
N CYS A 31 3.12 -15.45 2.60
CA CYS A 31 3.94 -15.01 3.72
C CYS A 31 5.42 -15.31 3.46
N VAL A 32 5.71 -16.50 2.97
CA VAL A 32 7.08 -16.93 2.63
C VAL A 32 7.65 -16.10 1.48
N THR A 33 6.88 -15.83 0.42
CA THR A 33 7.36 -15.01 -0.70
C THR A 33 7.69 -13.59 -0.25
N LYS A 34 6.86 -12.98 0.60
CA LYS A 34 7.13 -11.67 1.22
C LYS A 34 8.39 -11.67 2.07
N PHE A 35 8.55 -12.67 2.94
CA PHE A 35 9.74 -12.78 3.79
C PHE A 35 11.01 -12.91 2.95
N LEU A 36 10.99 -13.79 1.94
CA LEU A 36 12.12 -13.99 1.03
C LEU A 36 12.42 -12.71 0.24
N PHE A 37 11.40 -12.02 -0.25
CA PHE A 37 11.56 -10.74 -0.93
C PHE A 37 12.25 -9.71 -0.04
N MET A 38 11.73 -9.50 1.18
CA MET A 38 12.32 -8.53 2.13
C MET A 38 13.78 -8.87 2.47
N LYS A 39 14.13 -10.16 2.51
CA LYS A 39 15.51 -10.61 2.78
C LYS A 39 16.43 -10.41 1.57
N LEU A 40 16.01 -10.85 0.39
CA LEU A 40 16.77 -10.77 -0.87
C LEU A 40 17.03 -9.31 -1.27
N TYR A 41 16.00 -8.47 -1.19
CA TYR A 41 16.06 -7.05 -1.58
C TYR A 41 16.35 -6.11 -0.39
N SER A 42 16.80 -6.66 0.75
CA SER A 42 17.04 -5.88 1.97
C SER A 42 17.99 -4.70 1.78
N LYS A 43 19.02 -4.84 0.92
CA LYS A 43 19.96 -3.76 0.60
C LYS A 43 19.27 -2.63 -0.16
N ASN A 44 18.49 -2.95 -1.19
CA ASN A 44 17.76 -1.99 -2.02
C ASN A 44 16.69 -1.27 -1.18
N ILE A 45 15.93 -2.01 -0.38
CA ILE A 45 14.93 -1.46 0.54
C ILE A 45 15.56 -0.49 1.54
N LYS A 46 16.68 -0.86 2.17
CA LYS A 46 17.41 0.04 3.09
C LYS A 46 17.89 1.30 2.36
N HIS A 47 18.39 1.15 1.14
CA HIS A 47 18.83 2.30 0.34
C HIS A 47 17.67 3.25 0.02
N ILE A 48 16.50 2.73 -0.38
CA ILE A 48 15.29 3.53 -0.62
C ILE A 48 14.90 4.27 0.66
N VAL A 49 14.80 3.57 1.80
CA VAL A 49 14.46 4.19 3.09
C VAL A 49 15.45 5.31 3.46
N GLN A 50 16.75 5.12 3.20
CA GLN A 50 17.74 6.17 3.41
C GLN A 50 17.51 7.39 2.50
N GLN A 51 17.08 7.21 1.26
CA GLN A 51 16.75 8.34 0.39
C GLN A 51 15.50 9.09 0.87
N TYR A 52 14.48 8.38 1.36
CA TYR A 52 13.32 9.01 2.02
C TYR A 52 13.76 9.82 3.25
N TYR A 53 14.64 9.28 4.07
CA TYR A 53 15.19 10.00 5.23
C TYR A 53 15.98 11.25 4.81
N LYS A 54 16.81 11.15 3.76
CA LYS A 54 17.52 12.31 3.18
C LYS A 54 16.58 13.36 2.58
N CYS A 55 15.42 12.94 2.09
CA CYS A 55 14.37 13.83 1.61
C CYS A 55 13.71 14.58 2.78
N ASP A 56 13.35 13.85 3.84
CA ASP A 56 12.76 14.41 5.07
C ASP A 56 13.72 15.38 5.77
N ALA A 57 15.02 15.08 5.78
CA ALA A 57 16.04 15.98 6.35
C ALA A 57 16.16 17.33 5.63
N GLN A 58 15.63 17.47 4.40
CA GLN A 58 15.60 18.75 3.66
C GLN A 58 14.38 19.62 4.04
N VAL A 59 13.44 19.10 4.84
CA VAL A 59 12.24 19.81 5.27
C VAL A 59 12.62 20.85 6.32
N ILE A 60 12.26 22.11 6.07
CA ILE A 60 12.56 23.22 6.99
C ILE A 60 11.51 23.26 8.12
N LEU A 61 11.98 23.22 9.37
CA LEU A 61 11.13 23.25 10.56
C LEU A 61 10.37 24.58 10.70
N GLY A 62 9.13 24.52 11.19
CA GLY A 62 8.26 25.66 11.44
C GLY A 62 7.49 26.16 10.21
N THR A 63 7.81 25.67 9.02
CA THR A 63 7.15 26.07 7.76
C THR A 63 5.73 25.50 7.64
N ARG A 64 4.90 26.15 6.80
CA ARG A 64 3.57 25.64 6.43
C ARG A 64 3.68 24.24 5.80
N PHE A 65 4.66 24.06 4.92
CA PHE A 65 4.98 22.78 4.30
C PHE A 65 5.17 21.66 5.33
N GLU A 66 6.01 21.86 6.35
CA GLU A 66 6.24 20.87 7.41
C GLU A 66 4.94 20.55 8.18
N LYS A 67 4.15 21.57 8.52
CA LYS A 67 2.88 21.39 9.25
C LYS A 67 1.89 20.55 8.44
N ASN A 68 1.78 20.81 7.15
CA ASN A 68 0.91 20.06 6.24
C ASN A 68 1.42 18.64 6.01
N LEU A 69 2.72 18.46 5.85
CA LEU A 69 3.35 17.14 5.77
C LEU A 69 3.04 16.31 7.02
N ARG A 70 3.28 16.87 8.22
CA ARG A 70 2.95 16.21 9.50
C ARG A 70 1.47 15.87 9.63
N LYS A 71 0.57 16.75 9.15
CA LYS A 71 -0.87 16.47 9.12
C LYS A 71 -1.18 15.26 8.22
N GLY A 72 -0.59 15.20 7.03
CA GLY A 72 -0.70 14.04 6.14
C GLY A 72 -0.16 12.76 6.77
N LEU A 73 1.03 12.82 7.40
CA LEU A 73 1.64 11.68 8.08
C LEU A 73 0.80 11.15 9.25
N ARG A 74 0.05 12.01 9.97
CA ARG A 74 -0.91 11.54 10.99
C ARG A 74 -2.05 10.72 10.37
N THR A 75 -2.55 11.12 9.21
CA THR A 75 -3.56 10.35 8.47
C THR A 75 -3.00 9.01 8.00
N VAL A 76 -1.78 9.00 7.45
CA VAL A 76 -1.06 7.77 7.06
C VAL A 76 -0.88 6.85 8.26
N LYS A 77 -0.38 7.38 9.39
CA LYS A 77 -0.19 6.63 10.64
C LYS A 77 -1.50 6.01 11.12
N ARG A 78 -2.60 6.78 11.13
CA ARG A 78 -3.93 6.28 11.53
C ARG A 78 -4.37 5.11 10.65
N ARG A 79 -4.21 5.21 9.32
CA ARG A 79 -4.52 4.11 8.37
C ARG A 79 -3.67 2.88 8.65
N ALA A 80 -2.35 3.06 8.84
CA ALA A 80 -1.43 1.96 9.15
C ALA A 80 -1.79 1.28 10.47
N THR A 81 -2.15 2.04 11.52
CA THR A 81 -2.58 1.49 12.80
C THR A 81 -3.88 0.70 12.68
N ILE A 82 -4.87 1.19 11.91
CA ILE A 82 -6.13 0.45 11.69
C ILE A 82 -5.84 -0.90 11.03
N ILE A 83 -5.06 -0.91 9.95
CA ILE A 83 -4.71 -2.15 9.23
C ILE A 83 -3.91 -3.10 10.11
N TRP A 84 -2.97 -2.57 10.90
CA TRP A 84 -2.22 -3.35 11.88
C TRP A 84 -3.12 -4.02 12.90
N VAL A 85 -4.03 -3.27 13.53
CA VAL A 85 -4.97 -3.82 14.52
C VAL A 85 -5.83 -4.90 13.87
N THR A 86 -6.39 -4.65 12.68
CA THR A 86 -7.23 -5.63 11.98
C THR A 86 -6.51 -6.94 11.72
N LEU A 87 -5.27 -6.90 11.22
CA LEU A 87 -4.47 -8.09 10.92
C LEU A 87 -4.05 -8.84 12.19
N VAL A 88 -3.63 -8.12 13.24
CA VAL A 88 -3.23 -8.74 14.52
C VAL A 88 -4.42 -9.38 15.21
N VAL A 89 -5.57 -8.70 15.23
CA VAL A 89 -6.81 -9.25 15.81
C VAL A 89 -7.24 -10.50 15.05
N ASN A 90 -7.21 -10.48 13.71
CA ASN A 90 -7.54 -11.65 12.91
C ASN A 90 -6.60 -12.84 13.20
N GLY A 91 -5.29 -12.58 13.26
CA GLY A 91 -4.30 -13.61 13.63
C GLY A 91 -4.48 -14.16 15.04
N PHE A 92 -4.83 -13.30 16.00
CA PHE A 92 -5.13 -13.70 17.38
C PHE A 92 -6.39 -14.57 17.46
N VAL A 93 -7.45 -14.19 16.74
CA VAL A 93 -8.68 -14.99 16.61
C VAL A 93 -8.36 -16.36 16.03
N TYR A 94 -7.54 -16.45 14.99
CA TYR A 94 -7.14 -17.72 14.38
C TYR A 94 -6.42 -18.67 15.36
N ILE A 95 -5.56 -18.13 16.25
CA ILE A 95 -4.82 -18.93 17.24
C ILE A 95 -5.71 -19.37 18.41
N ILE A 96 -6.66 -18.53 18.83
CA ILE A 96 -7.50 -18.80 20.01
C ILE A 96 -8.71 -19.68 19.68
N LEU A 97 -9.27 -19.57 18.48
CA LEU A 97 -10.49 -20.27 18.08
C LEU A 97 -10.47 -21.79 18.41
N PRO A 98 -9.38 -22.55 18.14
CA PRO A 98 -9.28 -23.98 18.49
C PRO A 98 -9.47 -24.31 19.97
N PHE A 99 -9.15 -23.37 20.86
CA PHE A 99 -9.28 -23.56 22.31
C PHE A 99 -10.68 -23.27 22.84
N ILE A 100 -11.51 -22.56 22.06
CA ILE A 100 -12.88 -22.19 22.43
C ILE A 100 -13.89 -23.21 21.87
N THR A 101 -13.62 -23.76 20.68
CA THR A 101 -14.52 -24.72 20.04
C THR A 101 -14.58 -26.04 20.80
N PRO A 102 -15.78 -26.58 21.07
CA PRO A 102 -15.93 -27.85 21.77
C PRO A 102 -15.48 -29.02 20.88
N GLY A 103 -14.66 -29.91 21.44
CA GLY A 103 -13.93 -30.94 20.70
C GLY A 103 -12.50 -30.49 20.41
N ARG A 104 -11.52 -31.41 20.46
CA ARG A 104 -10.17 -31.09 20.01
C ARG A 104 -10.25 -30.84 18.50
N SER A 105 -10.23 -29.58 18.10
CA SER A 105 -10.26 -29.14 16.70
C SER A 105 -9.08 -28.19 16.44
N PHE A 106 -8.76 -27.98 15.18
CA PHE A 106 -7.83 -26.98 14.69
C PHE A 106 -8.61 -25.91 13.91
N ALA A 107 -8.04 -24.70 13.79
CA ALA A 107 -8.66 -23.62 13.00
C ALA A 107 -8.80 -23.99 11.52
N ALA A 108 -8.03 -24.98 11.07
CA ALA A 108 -8.26 -25.75 9.85
C ALA A 108 -8.18 -27.24 10.23
N ASP A 109 -9.34 -27.84 10.54
CA ASP A 109 -9.47 -29.21 11.04
C ASP A 109 -8.85 -30.28 10.15
N ASN A 110 -8.68 -29.98 8.85
CA ASN A 110 -8.29 -30.96 7.83
C ASN A 110 -6.79 -30.96 7.54
N TYR A 111 -5.99 -30.42 8.46
CA TYR A 111 -4.54 -30.32 8.32
C TYR A 111 -3.81 -31.48 9.01
N TYR A 112 -3.46 -32.53 8.25
CA TYR A 112 -2.64 -33.63 8.77
C TYR A 112 -1.13 -33.32 8.67
N VAL A 113 -0.44 -33.38 9.81
CA VAL A 113 1.02 -33.27 9.85
C VAL A 113 1.61 -34.67 9.71
N TYR A 114 2.45 -34.88 8.70
CA TYR A 114 3.10 -36.17 8.44
C TYR A 114 3.92 -36.62 9.66
N GLY A 115 3.66 -37.84 10.15
CA GLY A 115 4.32 -38.41 11.32
C GLY A 115 3.63 -38.15 12.68
N LEU A 116 2.54 -37.38 12.72
CA LEU A 116 1.76 -37.09 13.93
C LEU A 116 0.34 -37.66 13.91
N MET A 117 0.09 -38.72 13.13
CA MET A 117 -1.19 -39.44 13.16
C MET A 117 -1.21 -40.47 14.29
N PRO A 118 -2.28 -40.57 15.09
CA PRO A 118 -3.47 -39.71 15.16
C PRO A 118 -3.19 -38.34 15.83
N ILE A 119 -3.65 -37.25 15.20
CA ILE A 119 -3.28 -35.86 15.57
C ILE A 119 -4.03 -35.33 16.80
N LEU A 120 -5.17 -35.95 17.13
CA LEU A 120 -6.03 -35.55 18.24
C LEU A 120 -5.64 -36.21 19.57
N GLU A 121 -4.77 -37.22 19.54
CA GLU A 121 -4.27 -37.90 20.74
C GLU A 121 -3.08 -37.15 21.35
N SER A 122 -2.97 -37.15 22.68
CA SER A 122 -1.79 -36.60 23.36
C SER A 122 -0.67 -37.65 23.29
N PRO A 123 0.58 -37.28 22.95
CA PRO A 123 1.15 -35.91 22.90
C PRO A 123 1.08 -35.20 21.53
N ASN A 124 0.63 -35.89 20.47
CA ASN A 124 0.65 -35.36 19.10
C ASN A 124 -0.16 -34.06 18.94
N TYR A 125 -1.30 -33.96 19.62
CA TYR A 125 -2.16 -32.78 19.63
C TYR A 125 -1.44 -31.52 20.13
N GLU A 126 -0.68 -31.64 21.21
CA GLU A 126 0.06 -30.53 21.82
C GLU A 126 1.17 -30.05 20.89
N ILE A 127 1.89 -30.98 20.27
CA ILE A 127 2.96 -30.71 19.30
C ILE A 127 2.39 -30.01 18.05
N ALA A 128 1.29 -30.53 17.49
CA ALA A 128 0.65 -29.95 16.31
C ALA A 128 0.09 -28.54 16.57
N THR A 129 -0.52 -28.33 17.74
CA THR A 129 -1.06 -27.02 18.16
C THR A 129 0.05 -25.99 18.31
N LEU A 130 1.17 -26.38 18.95
CA LEU A 130 2.33 -25.51 19.10
C LEU A 130 2.95 -25.16 17.74
N MET A 131 3.10 -26.13 16.85
CA MET A 131 3.66 -25.90 15.51
C MET A 131 2.76 -24.97 14.66
N ASN A 132 1.45 -25.19 14.67
CA ASN A 132 0.49 -24.35 13.96
C ASN A 132 0.46 -22.92 14.51
N SER A 133 0.51 -22.76 15.83
CA SER A 133 0.54 -21.44 16.49
C SER A 133 1.80 -20.66 16.11
N LEU A 134 2.97 -21.33 16.11
CA LEU A 134 4.24 -20.72 15.67
C LEU A 134 4.21 -20.32 14.19
N SER A 135 3.64 -21.16 13.34
CA SER A 135 3.50 -20.87 11.90
C SER A 135 2.56 -19.69 11.65
N ALA A 136 1.40 -19.66 12.31
CA ALA A 136 0.43 -18.58 12.21
C ALA A 136 1.03 -17.26 12.71
N TYR A 137 1.74 -17.28 13.84
CA TYR A 137 2.45 -16.12 14.36
C TYR A 137 3.47 -15.58 13.35
N PHE A 138 4.31 -16.44 12.76
CA PHE A 138 5.29 -16.03 11.74
C PHE A 138 4.62 -15.41 10.51
N CYS A 139 3.51 -15.99 10.05
CA CYS A 139 2.74 -15.49 8.90
C CYS A 139 2.17 -14.10 9.17
N VAL A 140 1.47 -13.92 10.29
CA VAL A 140 0.86 -12.65 10.69
C VAL A 140 1.95 -11.59 10.90
N TYR A 141 3.03 -11.93 11.61
CA TYR A 141 4.15 -11.00 11.85
C TYR A 141 4.77 -10.48 10.54
N THR A 142 5.05 -11.39 9.60
CA THR A 142 5.65 -11.03 8.30
C THR A 142 4.70 -10.15 7.49
N MET A 143 3.43 -10.54 7.41
CA MET A 143 2.41 -9.81 6.67
C MET A 143 2.22 -8.39 7.18
N VAL A 144 2.05 -8.27 8.49
CA VAL A 144 1.86 -6.99 9.17
C VAL A 144 3.06 -6.06 8.98
N SER A 145 4.28 -6.60 9.07
CA SER A 145 5.50 -5.81 8.92
C SER A 145 5.66 -5.25 7.51
N VAL A 146 5.46 -6.09 6.48
CA VAL A 146 5.51 -5.65 5.08
C VAL A 146 4.37 -4.69 4.76
N ALA A 147 3.18 -4.93 5.32
CA ALA A 147 2.02 -4.08 5.12
C ALA A 147 2.26 -2.66 5.61
N ILE A 148 2.73 -2.52 6.85
CA ILE A 148 3.08 -1.23 7.44
C ILE A 148 4.14 -0.53 6.61
N TYR A 149 5.20 -1.24 6.20
CA TYR A 149 6.28 -0.67 5.40
C TYR A 149 5.74 -0.02 4.12
N ILE A 150 4.93 -0.74 3.34
CA ILE A 150 4.36 -0.22 2.08
C ILE A 150 3.45 0.99 2.36
N ILE A 151 2.56 0.91 3.35
CA ILE A 151 1.63 2.00 3.67
C ILE A 151 2.38 3.25 4.12
N ILE A 152 3.41 3.12 4.95
CA ILE A 152 4.18 4.27 5.45
C ILE A 152 5.00 4.90 4.31
N ILE A 153 5.71 4.10 3.51
CA ILE A 153 6.62 4.66 2.51
C ILE A 153 5.86 5.33 1.36
N VAL A 154 4.77 4.71 0.89
CA VAL A 154 3.88 5.30 -0.13
C VAL A 154 3.11 6.46 0.47
N GLY A 155 2.65 6.33 1.72
CA GLY A 155 1.94 7.38 2.43
C GLY A 155 2.80 8.62 2.70
N TYR A 156 4.11 8.47 2.86
CA TYR A 156 5.02 9.62 2.93
C TYR A 156 5.02 10.40 1.62
N SER A 157 5.17 9.72 0.48
CA SER A 157 5.08 10.35 -0.85
C SER A 157 3.73 11.02 -1.08
N GLU A 158 2.63 10.38 -0.68
CA GLU A 158 1.27 10.95 -0.70
C GLU A 158 1.21 12.25 0.10
N ALA A 159 1.64 12.23 1.37
CA ALA A 159 1.60 13.39 2.26
C ALA A 159 2.47 14.53 1.73
N GLN A 160 3.63 14.22 1.16
CA GLN A 160 4.53 15.21 0.57
C GLN A 160 3.90 15.88 -0.66
N ILE A 161 3.23 15.13 -1.53
CA ILE A 161 2.54 15.68 -2.72
C ILE A 161 1.42 16.61 -2.31
N TYR A 162 0.60 16.23 -1.32
CA TYR A 162 -0.43 17.10 -0.78
C TYR A 162 0.15 18.38 -0.19
N ALA A 163 1.23 18.28 0.58
CA ALA A 163 1.90 19.44 1.16
C ALA A 163 2.48 20.37 0.08
N LEU A 164 3.07 19.83 -0.98
CA LEU A 164 3.55 20.63 -2.13
C LEU A 164 2.40 21.31 -2.87
N GLY A 165 1.25 20.64 -3.02
CA GLY A 165 0.06 21.23 -3.62
C GLY A 165 -0.42 22.46 -2.84
N GLU A 166 -0.45 22.38 -1.52
CA GLU A 166 -0.84 23.49 -0.66
C GLU A 166 0.15 24.67 -0.73
N GLU A 167 1.44 24.40 -0.88
CA GLU A 167 2.44 25.46 -1.11
C GLU A 167 2.21 26.17 -2.46
N LEU A 168 1.84 25.44 -3.50
CA LEU A 168 1.55 26.03 -4.81
C LEU A 168 0.29 26.88 -4.82
N LEU A 169 -0.78 26.43 -4.16
CA LEU A 169 -2.05 27.17 -4.10
C LEU A 169 -1.88 28.56 -3.48
N ASN A 170 -1.01 28.68 -2.47
CA ASN A 170 -0.81 29.92 -1.73
C ASN A 170 0.38 30.75 -2.22
N VAL A 171 1.13 30.30 -3.24
CA VAL A 171 2.39 30.95 -3.66
C VAL A 171 2.21 32.41 -4.08
N TRP A 172 1.08 32.73 -4.71
CA TRP A 172 0.76 34.09 -5.12
C TRP A 172 0.47 35.01 -3.94
N ASP A 173 -0.39 34.56 -3.02
CA ASP A 173 -0.78 35.36 -1.85
C ASP A 173 0.43 35.57 -0.92
N ASP A 174 1.27 34.55 -0.77
CA ASP A 174 2.54 34.65 -0.04
C ASP A 174 3.48 35.69 -0.67
N SER A 175 3.55 35.76 -2.00
CA SER A 175 4.36 36.77 -2.69
C SER A 175 3.85 38.19 -2.39
N GLN A 176 2.54 38.39 -2.36
CA GLN A 176 1.93 39.69 -2.06
C GLN A 176 2.19 40.11 -0.61
N ASN A 177 2.06 39.18 0.33
CA ASN A 177 2.35 39.41 1.74
C ASN A 177 3.81 39.79 1.96
N PHE A 178 4.73 39.04 1.34
CA PHE A 178 6.17 39.35 1.38
C PHE A 178 6.49 40.75 0.84
N TYR A 179 5.86 41.14 -0.27
CA TYR A 179 6.02 42.50 -0.79
C TYR A 179 5.48 43.55 0.19
N ASN A 180 4.30 43.34 0.79
CA ASN A 180 3.70 44.29 1.72
C ASN A 180 4.56 44.52 2.97
N GLU A 181 5.20 43.47 3.48
CA GLU A 181 6.16 43.56 4.59
C GLU A 181 7.37 44.44 4.25
N ILE A 182 7.92 44.28 3.04
CA ILE A 182 9.13 44.98 2.61
C ILE A 182 8.83 46.37 2.03
N LYS A 183 7.60 46.63 1.60
CA LYS A 183 7.18 47.87 0.93
C LYS A 183 7.56 49.13 1.71
N HIS A 184 7.49 49.10 3.03
CA HIS A 184 7.84 50.23 3.89
C HIS A 184 9.35 50.57 3.90
N SER A 185 10.20 49.58 3.59
CA SER A 185 11.65 49.77 3.47
C SER A 185 12.10 50.33 2.11
N ILE A 186 11.20 50.41 1.12
CA ILE A 186 11.54 50.85 -0.24
C ILE A 186 11.37 52.38 -0.34
N ARG A 187 12.50 53.10 -0.34
CA ARG A 187 12.55 54.58 -0.23
C ARG A 187 12.20 55.34 -1.53
N ASN A 188 12.28 54.69 -2.70
CA ASN A 188 12.06 55.33 -4.02
C ASN A 188 10.67 55.07 -4.60
N LYS A 189 9.83 56.12 -4.65
CA LYS A 189 8.43 56.07 -5.13
C LYS A 189 8.25 56.01 -6.65
N ILE A 190 9.29 56.30 -7.45
CA ILE A 190 9.17 56.57 -8.90
C ILE A 190 9.05 55.29 -9.77
N HIS A 191 9.61 54.14 -9.33
CA HIS A 191 9.51 52.85 -10.05
C HIS A 191 8.70 51.78 -9.31
N VAL A 192 7.78 52.17 -8.41
CA VAL A 192 7.15 51.26 -7.43
C VAL A 192 6.41 50.09 -8.09
N MET A 193 5.69 50.33 -9.19
CA MET A 193 4.91 49.27 -9.85
C MET A 193 5.81 48.26 -10.56
N GLU A 194 6.79 48.74 -11.33
CA GLU A 194 7.75 47.87 -12.03
C GLU A 194 8.66 47.11 -11.05
N THR A 195 8.97 47.71 -9.90
CA THR A 195 9.76 47.10 -8.83
C THR A 195 8.94 46.05 -8.07
N LYS A 196 7.64 46.30 -7.85
CA LYS A 196 6.72 45.34 -7.23
C LYS A 196 6.65 44.05 -8.04
N ASP A 197 6.35 44.15 -9.34
CA ASP A 197 6.19 42.96 -10.18
C ASP A 197 7.48 42.14 -10.28
N LYS A 198 8.64 42.81 -10.30
CA LYS A 198 9.95 42.14 -10.24
C LYS A 198 10.14 41.38 -8.91
N ILE A 199 9.85 41.99 -7.77
CA ILE A 199 10.00 41.37 -6.44
C ILE A 199 9.06 40.16 -6.29
N LEU A 200 7.78 40.33 -6.65
CA LEU A 200 6.78 39.26 -6.58
C LEU A 200 7.21 38.05 -7.42
N ASN A 201 7.64 38.30 -8.66
CA ASN A 201 8.02 37.23 -9.58
C ASN A 201 9.31 36.53 -9.19
N GLU A 202 10.28 37.24 -8.60
CA GLU A 202 11.50 36.59 -8.11
C GLU A 202 11.21 35.71 -6.89
N PHE A 203 10.33 36.14 -5.97
CA PHE A 203 9.87 35.29 -4.87
C PHE A 203 9.18 34.02 -5.39
N ILE A 204 8.23 34.17 -6.34
CA ILE A 204 7.53 33.05 -6.96
C ILE A 204 8.52 32.11 -7.65
N ARG A 205 9.51 32.65 -8.37
CA ARG A 205 10.53 31.86 -9.07
C ARG A 205 11.32 30.96 -8.11
N ILE A 206 11.72 31.51 -6.96
CA ILE A 206 12.44 30.74 -5.92
C ILE A 206 11.54 29.62 -5.38
N ARG A 207 10.29 29.94 -5.02
CA ARG A 207 9.32 28.94 -4.49
C ARG A 207 8.96 27.84 -5.49
N LEU A 208 8.80 28.19 -6.77
CA LEU A 208 8.56 27.21 -7.83
C LEU A 208 9.76 26.28 -7.99
N ARG A 209 11.00 26.81 -7.97
CA ARG A 209 12.22 26.00 -8.05
C ARG A 209 12.31 24.99 -6.90
N ASP A 210 12.01 25.41 -5.68
CA ASP A 210 12.01 24.52 -4.51
C ASP A 210 10.94 23.43 -4.64
N THR A 211 9.73 23.80 -5.07
CA THR A 211 8.62 22.86 -5.28
C THR A 211 8.96 21.81 -6.35
N ILE A 212 9.57 22.25 -7.45
CA ILE A 212 10.03 21.35 -8.54
C ILE A 212 11.09 20.39 -8.02
N LYS A 213 12.05 20.88 -7.23
CA LYS A 213 13.10 20.03 -6.65
C LYS A 213 12.49 18.89 -5.81
N PHE A 214 11.57 19.21 -4.90
CA PHE A 214 10.90 18.19 -4.08
C PHE A 214 10.01 17.26 -4.92
N HIS A 215 9.29 17.79 -5.92
CA HIS A 215 8.46 16.97 -6.80
C HIS A 215 9.29 15.97 -7.61
N ILE A 216 10.43 16.39 -8.17
CA ILE A 216 11.37 15.51 -8.90
C ILE A 216 11.92 14.42 -7.97
N ILE A 217 12.35 14.78 -6.75
CA ILE A 217 12.83 13.80 -5.77
C ILE A 217 11.74 12.76 -5.51
N ASN A 218 10.50 13.20 -5.29
CA ASN A 218 9.41 12.29 -4.99
C ASN A 218 9.04 11.38 -6.18
N ILE A 219 9.03 11.92 -7.41
CA ILE A 219 8.86 11.11 -8.63
C ILE A 219 9.91 10.00 -8.68
N ASN A 220 11.18 10.34 -8.45
CA ASN A 220 12.28 9.38 -8.50
C ASN A 220 12.15 8.31 -7.40
N LEU A 221 11.78 8.71 -6.18
CA LEU A 221 11.57 7.79 -5.05
C LEU A 221 10.44 6.79 -5.33
N VAL A 222 9.29 7.28 -5.80
CA VAL A 222 8.15 6.43 -6.15
C VAL A 222 8.48 5.51 -7.32
N HIS A 223 9.21 6.00 -8.32
CA HIS A 223 9.60 5.17 -9.46
C HIS A 223 10.55 4.04 -9.06
N GLN A 224 11.56 4.34 -8.22
CA GLN A 224 12.45 3.31 -7.67
C GLN A 224 11.68 2.30 -6.83
N LEU A 225 10.72 2.77 -6.02
CA LEU A 225 9.85 1.90 -5.23
C LEU A 225 8.98 0.98 -6.13
N ASP A 226 8.37 1.53 -7.20
CA ASP A 226 7.57 0.74 -8.15
C ASP A 226 8.43 -0.34 -8.81
N GLN A 227 9.63 -0.01 -9.29
CA GLN A 227 10.51 -0.96 -9.96
C GLN A 227 10.87 -2.16 -9.07
N GLU A 228 11.17 -1.91 -7.79
CA GLU A 228 11.54 -2.96 -6.85
C GLU A 228 10.33 -3.81 -6.40
N LEU A 229 9.16 -3.20 -6.22
CA LEU A 229 7.97 -3.90 -5.72
C LEU A 229 7.15 -4.58 -6.83
N ARG A 230 7.22 -4.11 -8.08
CA ARG A 230 6.38 -4.56 -9.20
C ARG A 230 6.34 -6.09 -9.41
N PRO A 231 7.47 -6.84 -9.47
CA PRO A 231 7.42 -8.28 -9.70
C PRO A 231 6.79 -9.03 -8.52
N THR A 232 7.11 -8.61 -7.30
CA THR A 232 6.59 -9.20 -6.07
C THR A 232 5.09 -8.97 -5.94
N LEU A 233 4.62 -7.75 -6.20
CA LEU A 233 3.20 -7.43 -6.20
C LEU A 233 2.46 -8.30 -7.22
N ALA A 234 2.94 -8.42 -8.46
CA ALA A 234 2.30 -9.29 -9.46
C ALA A 234 2.14 -10.74 -8.98
N LEU A 235 3.20 -11.32 -8.42
CA LEU A 235 3.16 -12.68 -7.88
C LEU A 235 2.14 -12.78 -6.73
N GLU A 236 2.13 -11.82 -5.82
CA GLU A 236 1.18 -11.78 -4.71
C GLU A 236 -0.27 -11.68 -5.18
N PHE A 237 -0.54 -10.84 -6.18
CA PHE A 237 -1.87 -10.68 -6.75
C PHE A 237 -2.41 -11.99 -7.32
N ILE A 238 -1.56 -12.77 -8.00
CA ILE A 238 -1.93 -14.09 -8.54
C ILE A 238 -2.22 -15.06 -7.39
N ILE A 239 -1.31 -15.16 -6.41
CA ILE A 239 -1.48 -16.12 -5.31
C ILE A 239 -2.72 -15.79 -4.47
N VAL A 240 -2.99 -14.51 -4.20
CA VAL A 240 -4.19 -14.09 -3.44
C VAL A 240 -5.47 -14.34 -4.24
N ALA A 241 -5.47 -14.12 -5.56
CA ALA A 241 -6.63 -14.45 -6.39
C ALA A 241 -6.98 -15.94 -6.30
N PHE A 242 -5.97 -16.82 -6.34
CA PHE A 242 -6.16 -18.26 -6.09
C PHE A 242 -6.61 -18.56 -4.66
N SER A 243 -6.03 -17.87 -3.66
CA SER A 243 -6.37 -18.06 -2.25
C SER A 243 -7.88 -17.83 -2.02
N ILE A 244 -8.40 -16.69 -2.48
CA ILE A 244 -9.82 -16.34 -2.30
C ILE A 244 -10.73 -17.32 -3.08
N THR A 245 -10.33 -17.79 -4.27
CA THR A 245 -11.13 -18.80 -4.98
C THR A 245 -11.24 -20.11 -4.19
N PHE A 246 -10.14 -20.58 -3.60
CA PHE A 246 -10.15 -21.82 -2.81
C PHE A 246 -10.88 -21.63 -1.47
N GLU A 247 -10.76 -20.47 -0.84
CA GLU A 247 -11.49 -20.14 0.39
C GLU A 247 -13.00 -20.19 0.20
N LEU A 248 -13.50 -19.67 -0.94
CA LEU A 248 -14.92 -19.72 -1.28
C LEU A 248 -15.38 -21.15 -1.64
N LEU A 249 -14.54 -21.93 -2.34
CA LEU A 249 -14.86 -23.32 -2.69
C LEU A 249 -14.88 -24.26 -1.48
N ALA A 250 -14.01 -24.04 -0.49
CA ALA A 250 -13.97 -24.81 0.75
C ALA A 250 -15.21 -24.62 1.65
N GLY A 251 -16.05 -23.64 1.34
CA GLY A 251 -17.20 -23.23 2.12
C GLY A 251 -16.86 -22.18 3.17
N LEU A 252 -17.70 -21.15 3.27
CA LEU A 252 -17.47 -20.00 4.15
C LEU A 252 -17.48 -20.39 5.64
N GLU A 253 -18.19 -21.45 6.01
CA GLU A 253 -18.24 -22.01 7.36
C GLU A 253 -16.86 -22.48 7.84
N ASN A 254 -16.01 -22.95 6.93
CA ASN A 254 -14.67 -23.44 7.23
C ASN A 254 -13.60 -22.34 7.13
N THR A 255 -13.85 -21.28 6.35
CA THR A 255 -12.82 -20.28 5.99
C THR A 255 -13.14 -18.85 6.44
N TYR A 256 -14.15 -18.65 7.29
CA TYR A 256 -14.60 -17.31 7.73
C TYR A 256 -13.53 -16.46 8.42
N VAL A 257 -12.51 -17.06 9.05
CA VAL A 257 -11.38 -16.31 9.64
C VAL A 257 -10.33 -15.97 8.58
N GLN A 258 -10.15 -16.84 7.59
CA GLN A 258 -9.10 -16.72 6.56
C GLN A 258 -9.48 -15.72 5.45
N LEU A 259 -10.74 -15.69 5.05
CA LEU A 259 -11.20 -14.82 3.97
C LEU A 259 -10.99 -13.31 4.25
N PRO A 260 -11.30 -12.79 5.46
CA PRO A 260 -10.96 -11.42 5.83
C PRO A 260 -9.46 -11.12 5.75
N PHE A 261 -8.61 -12.08 6.10
CA PHE A 261 -7.15 -11.93 6.03
C PHE A 261 -6.68 -11.75 4.57
N SER A 262 -7.09 -12.65 3.68
CA SER A 262 -6.80 -12.59 2.25
C SER A 262 -7.36 -11.33 1.59
N PHE A 263 -8.55 -10.90 1.99
CA PHE A 263 -9.15 -9.66 1.51
C PHE A 263 -8.37 -8.41 1.94
N VAL A 264 -7.99 -8.32 3.22
CA VAL A 264 -7.21 -7.19 3.73
C VAL A 264 -5.88 -7.08 3.00
N GLN A 265 -5.24 -8.21 2.69
CA GLN A 265 -3.97 -8.27 1.98
C GLN A 265 -4.02 -7.62 0.58
N ILE A 266 -5.05 -7.90 -0.21
CA ILE A 266 -5.21 -7.26 -1.53
C ILE A 266 -5.67 -5.80 -1.40
N TYR A 267 -6.58 -5.54 -0.44
CA TYR A 267 -7.14 -4.21 -0.20
C TYR A 267 -6.05 -3.18 0.15
N MET A 268 -5.10 -3.52 1.03
CA MET A 268 -4.07 -2.58 1.49
C MET A 268 -3.16 -2.06 0.35
N GLY A 269 -2.79 -2.92 -0.61
CA GLY A 269 -1.95 -2.53 -1.74
C GLY A 269 -2.69 -1.59 -2.69
N CYS A 270 -3.95 -1.92 -2.99
CA CYS A 270 -4.83 -1.08 -3.81
C CYS A 270 -5.16 0.25 -3.13
N LEU A 271 -5.36 0.27 -1.81
CA LEU A 271 -5.56 1.49 -1.02
C LEU A 271 -4.35 2.41 -1.11
N ALA A 272 -3.14 1.89 -0.85
CA ALA A 272 -1.91 2.68 -0.90
C ALA A 272 -1.69 3.28 -2.30
N GLY A 273 -1.89 2.47 -3.36
CA GLY A 273 -1.78 2.93 -4.75
C GLY A 273 -2.84 3.99 -5.12
N GLN A 274 -4.09 3.81 -4.68
CA GLN A 274 -5.15 4.78 -4.93
C GLN A 274 -4.86 6.13 -4.24
N CYS A 275 -4.46 6.12 -2.97
CA CYS A 275 -4.18 7.35 -2.24
C CYS A 275 -3.04 8.16 -2.88
N LEU A 276 -2.02 7.47 -3.43
CA LEU A 276 -0.97 8.12 -4.20
C LEU A 276 -1.49 8.76 -5.50
N ILE A 277 -2.36 8.07 -6.23
CA ILE A 277 -3.03 8.59 -7.43
C ILE A 277 -3.84 9.85 -7.08
N ASP A 278 -4.63 9.78 -6.02
CA ASP A 278 -5.48 10.89 -5.57
C ASP A 278 -4.65 12.11 -5.17
N ALA A 279 -3.51 11.90 -4.51
CA ALA A 279 -2.57 12.98 -4.19
C ALA A 279 -2.01 13.64 -5.45
N CYS A 280 -1.61 12.86 -6.46
CA CYS A 280 -1.13 13.38 -7.74
C CYS A 280 -2.21 14.20 -8.47
N CYS A 281 -3.45 13.71 -8.51
CA CYS A 281 -4.56 14.46 -9.10
C CYS A 281 -4.85 15.76 -8.33
N SER A 282 -4.74 15.76 -7.01
CA SER A 282 -4.87 16.98 -6.20
C SER A 282 -3.75 17.97 -6.49
N PHE A 283 -2.53 17.48 -6.69
CA PHE A 283 -1.38 18.31 -7.03
C PHE A 283 -1.50 18.93 -8.42
N GLU A 284 -1.98 18.19 -9.43
CA GLU A 284 -2.29 18.73 -10.75
C GLU A 284 -3.30 19.89 -10.66
N LYS A 285 -4.38 19.69 -9.89
CA LYS A 285 -5.38 20.75 -9.64
C LYS A 285 -4.77 21.97 -8.93
N ALA A 286 -3.88 21.74 -7.97
CA ALA A 286 -3.16 22.80 -7.28
C ALA A 286 -2.24 23.61 -8.20
N ILE A 287 -1.54 22.94 -9.13
CA ILE A 287 -0.74 23.62 -10.16
C ILE A 287 -1.63 24.51 -11.04
N TYR A 288 -2.79 24.00 -11.47
CA TYR A 288 -3.72 24.78 -12.26
C TYR A 288 -4.32 25.97 -11.48
N GLY A 289 -4.55 25.79 -10.17
CA GLY A 289 -5.14 26.78 -9.27
C GLY A 289 -4.17 27.78 -8.63
N CYS A 290 -2.88 27.79 -8.97
CA CYS A 290 -1.88 28.64 -8.30
C CYS A 290 -1.90 30.13 -8.70
N LYS A 291 -2.97 30.60 -9.37
CA LYS A 291 -3.12 31.97 -9.89
C LYS A 291 -2.00 32.35 -10.89
N TRP A 292 -1.60 31.39 -11.72
CA TRP A 292 -0.50 31.51 -12.68
C TRP A 292 -0.70 32.62 -13.71
N GLU A 293 -1.95 33.04 -13.96
CA GLU A 293 -2.30 34.17 -14.81
C GLU A 293 -1.67 35.48 -14.33
N ASN A 294 -1.29 35.59 -13.05
CA ASN A 294 -0.64 36.78 -12.51
C ASN A 294 0.90 36.74 -12.59
N PHE A 295 1.47 35.62 -13.04
CA PHE A 295 2.92 35.42 -13.05
C PHE A 295 3.57 36.01 -14.30
N SER A 296 4.89 36.25 -14.25
CA SER A 296 5.72 36.58 -15.39
C SER A 296 5.74 35.46 -16.43
N ILE A 297 6.08 35.80 -17.68
CA ILE A 297 6.15 34.85 -18.80
C ILE A 297 7.08 33.66 -18.47
N GLN A 298 8.20 33.91 -17.78
CA GLN A 298 9.13 32.86 -17.38
C GLN A 298 8.49 31.89 -16.38
N ASN A 299 7.87 32.43 -15.31
CA ASN A 299 7.21 31.61 -14.29
C ASN A 299 5.98 30.86 -14.84
N ARG A 300 5.20 31.47 -15.75
CA ARG A 300 4.10 30.77 -16.45
C ARG A 300 4.59 29.57 -17.26
N ARG A 301 5.73 29.70 -17.96
CA ARG A 301 6.35 28.56 -18.67
C ARG A 301 6.77 27.46 -17.72
N THR A 302 7.30 27.82 -16.55
CA THR A 302 7.66 26.85 -15.50
C THR A 302 6.43 26.10 -14.97
N VAL A 303 5.35 26.81 -14.64
CA VAL A 303 4.08 26.20 -14.20
C VAL A 303 3.50 25.30 -15.28
N LEU A 304 3.53 25.73 -16.55
CA LEU A 304 3.08 24.91 -17.68
C LEU A 304 3.87 23.60 -17.79
N LEU A 305 5.19 23.64 -17.61
CA LEU A 305 6.02 22.45 -17.58
C LEU A 305 5.67 21.54 -16.40
N MET A 306 5.47 22.11 -15.20
CA MET A 306 5.04 21.35 -14.03
C MET A 306 3.70 20.65 -14.27
N LEU A 307 2.73 21.36 -14.85
CA LEU A 307 1.41 20.81 -15.16
C LEU A 307 1.54 19.62 -16.12
N ARG A 308 2.27 19.80 -17.22
CA ARG A 308 2.52 18.72 -18.21
C ARG A 308 3.20 17.50 -17.59
N MET A 309 4.12 17.72 -16.64
CA MET A 309 4.78 16.62 -15.92
C MET A 309 3.83 15.93 -14.94
N SER A 310 3.01 16.69 -14.21
CA SER A 310 2.07 16.16 -13.21
C SER A 310 0.94 15.30 -13.81
N GLN A 311 0.57 15.56 -15.08
CA GLN A 311 -0.39 14.75 -15.83
C GLN A 311 0.08 13.29 -16.04
N LYS A 312 1.39 13.03 -15.91
CA LYS A 312 1.91 11.67 -15.79
C LYS A 312 1.79 11.24 -14.33
N THR A 313 0.61 10.78 -13.96
CA THR A 313 0.29 10.34 -12.59
C THR A 313 1.27 9.28 -12.10
N LEU A 314 1.84 9.50 -10.92
CA LEU A 314 2.64 8.49 -10.23
C LEU A 314 1.72 7.34 -9.80
N MET A 315 2.11 6.12 -10.12
CA MET A 315 1.33 4.93 -9.82
C MET A 315 2.24 3.77 -9.47
N LEU A 316 1.74 2.91 -8.58
CA LEU A 316 2.31 1.60 -8.35
C LEU A 316 1.64 0.60 -9.30
N SER A 317 2.41 -0.33 -9.83
CA SER A 317 1.94 -1.33 -10.77
C SER A 317 2.30 -2.74 -10.32
N ALA A 318 1.36 -3.65 -10.49
CA ALA A 318 1.61 -5.08 -10.45
C ALA A 318 1.99 -5.55 -11.87
N GLY A 319 3.24 -6.00 -12.04
CA GLY A 319 3.72 -6.64 -13.27
C GLY A 319 3.80 -5.73 -14.50
N GLY A 320 3.59 -4.42 -14.35
CA GLY A 320 3.63 -3.45 -15.45
C GLY A 320 2.40 -3.38 -16.33
N VAL A 321 1.39 -4.19 -16.01
CA VAL A 321 0.15 -4.28 -16.78
C VAL A 321 -1.03 -3.75 -15.96
N SER A 322 -1.07 -4.05 -14.66
CA SER A 322 -2.15 -3.63 -13.77
C SER A 322 -1.70 -2.52 -12.82
N LYS A 323 -2.54 -1.51 -12.64
CA LYS A 323 -2.31 -0.39 -11.70
C LYS A 323 -2.88 -0.75 -10.34
N LEU A 324 -2.19 -0.43 -9.25
CA LEU A 324 -2.73 -0.59 -7.91
C LEU A 324 -3.76 0.50 -7.62
N ASN A 325 -5.03 0.18 -7.82
CA ASN A 325 -6.15 1.07 -7.55
C ASN A 325 -7.41 0.26 -7.20
N TYR A 326 -8.51 0.94 -6.85
CA TYR A 326 -9.77 0.28 -6.53
C TYR A 326 -10.42 -0.43 -7.72
N ASN A 327 -10.14 0.04 -8.95
CA ASN A 327 -10.63 -0.64 -10.15
C ASN A 327 -10.01 -2.03 -10.29
N SER A 328 -8.70 -2.17 -10.08
CA SER A 328 -8.01 -3.46 -10.10
C SER A 328 -8.49 -4.38 -8.98
N LEU A 329 -8.72 -3.84 -7.77
CA LEU A 329 -9.36 -4.60 -6.69
C LEU A 329 -10.71 -5.19 -7.13
N MET A 330 -11.57 -4.35 -7.71
CA MET A 330 -12.88 -4.77 -8.19
C MET A 330 -12.79 -5.83 -9.32
N ILE A 331 -11.85 -5.67 -10.25
CA ILE A 331 -11.61 -6.64 -11.33
C ILE A 331 -11.24 -8.00 -10.73
N ILE A 332 -10.36 -8.01 -9.74
CA ILE A 332 -9.90 -9.25 -9.11
C ILE A 332 -11.04 -9.91 -8.35
N LEU A 333 -11.78 -9.16 -7.52
CA LEU A 333 -12.93 -9.72 -6.79
C LEU A 333 -13.98 -10.31 -7.75
N LYS A 334 -14.30 -9.61 -8.85
CA LYS A 334 -15.21 -10.12 -9.88
C LYS A 334 -14.66 -11.37 -10.56
N SER A 335 -13.37 -11.38 -10.90
CA SER A 335 -12.73 -12.53 -11.53
C SER A 335 -12.74 -13.75 -10.61
N THR A 336 -12.33 -13.59 -9.36
CA THR A 336 -12.35 -14.63 -8.34
C THR A 336 -13.76 -15.17 -8.11
N TYR A 337 -14.78 -14.30 -8.00
CA TYR A 337 -16.18 -14.73 -7.84
C TYR A 337 -16.70 -15.48 -9.08
N SER A 338 -16.40 -14.99 -10.28
CA SER A 338 -16.75 -15.68 -11.54
C SER A 338 -16.11 -17.06 -11.62
N THR A 339 -14.82 -17.17 -11.30
CA THR A 339 -14.09 -18.44 -11.25
C THR A 339 -14.68 -19.39 -10.22
N TYR A 340 -15.00 -18.89 -9.01
CA TYR A 340 -15.68 -19.65 -7.97
C TYR A 340 -17.01 -20.23 -8.47
N THR A 341 -17.91 -19.40 -9.00
CA THR A 341 -19.23 -19.87 -9.46
C THR A 341 -19.12 -20.89 -10.60
N THR A 342 -18.16 -20.70 -11.51
CA THR A 342 -17.90 -21.62 -12.63
C THR A 342 -17.39 -22.97 -12.11
N LEU A 343 -16.37 -22.97 -11.24
CA LEU A 343 -15.82 -24.19 -10.64
C LEU A 343 -16.87 -24.92 -9.80
N GLN A 344 -17.59 -24.21 -8.95
CA GLN A 344 -18.65 -24.79 -8.12
C GLN A 344 -19.75 -25.43 -8.98
N SER A 345 -20.14 -24.80 -10.09
CA SER A 345 -21.13 -25.38 -11.01
C SER A 345 -20.64 -26.63 -11.74
N THR A 346 -19.32 -26.77 -11.92
CA THR A 346 -18.70 -27.93 -12.56
C THR A 346 -18.60 -29.10 -11.58
N VAL A 347 -18.21 -28.83 -10.33
CA VAL A 347 -18.16 -29.83 -9.26
C VAL A 347 -19.56 -30.38 -8.97
N LYS A 348 -20.59 -29.52 -8.87
CA LYS A 348 -21.99 -29.94 -8.69
C LYS A 348 -22.59 -30.75 -9.84
N LYS A 349 -21.93 -30.82 -11.00
CA LYS A 349 -22.34 -31.68 -12.13
C LYS A 349 -21.67 -33.05 -12.10
N LEU A 350 -20.61 -33.21 -11.31
CA LEU A 350 -19.84 -34.44 -11.17
C LEU A 350 -20.36 -35.29 -10.00
N ASP A 351 -20.98 -34.65 -9.00
CA ASP A 351 -21.84 -35.26 -7.98
C ASP A 351 -23.26 -35.49 -8.53
#